data_AF-A0A2V9Q0U1-F1
#
_entry.id   AF-A0A2V9Q0U1-F1
#
_cell.length_a   1.000
_cell.length_b   1.000
_cell.length_c   1.000
_cell.angle_alpha   90.00
_cell.angle_beta   90.00
_cell.angle_gamma   90.00
#
_symmetry.space_group_name_H-M   'P 1'
#
loop_
_entity.id
_entity.type
_entity.pdbx_description
1 polymer ?
#
loop_
_entity_poly.entity_id
_entity_poly.type
_entity_poly.pdbx_seq_one_letter_code
_entity_poly.pdbx_strand_id
1 'polypeptide(L)'
;MAGTRRKRPYAMPQRAEDEVRSSLILSLVLLIPALLVMLPGCGRGSSRTAGNPLPGGPPALVLSAFVQGLTAPVGMEVPNDGSGRLLVLEQGGRIRIIQNGALIGAPFLDITSKVESGGEKGLLGLAFHPSFSSNRRFFVYYTRRLGLQLQ
;
A
#
# COMPACT_ATOMS: atom_id res chain seq x y z
N MET A 1 15.18 -67.76 41.22
CA MET A 1 13.81 -67.26 41.46
C MET A 1 13.45 -66.32 40.31
N ALA A 2 12.78 -66.86 39.28
CA ALA A 2 12.56 -66.18 38.00
C ALA A 2 11.24 -65.37 38.01
N GLY A 3 11.29 -64.10 37.61
CA GLY A 3 10.13 -63.23 37.47
C GLY A 3 9.98 -62.70 36.05
N THR A 4 9.24 -63.42 35.20
CA THR A 4 8.92 -63.02 33.83
C THR A 4 7.67 -62.14 33.80
N ARG A 5 7.85 -60.81 33.72
CA ARG A 5 6.77 -59.84 33.44
C ARG A 5 6.31 -59.98 31.97
N ARG A 6 5.09 -60.50 31.75
CA ARG A 6 4.42 -60.47 30.44
C ARG A 6 3.96 -59.04 30.14
N LYS A 7 4.41 -58.44 29.03
CA LYS A 7 3.87 -57.18 28.49
C LYS A 7 2.48 -57.46 27.89
N ARG A 8 1.45 -56.72 28.34
CA ARG A 8 0.13 -56.68 27.69
C ARG A 8 0.22 -55.74 26.48
N PRO A 9 -0.21 -56.13 25.27
CA PRO A 9 -0.32 -55.21 24.16
C PRO A 9 -1.50 -54.24 24.38
N TYR A 10 -1.25 -52.96 24.20
CA TYR A 10 -2.30 -51.93 24.19
C TYR A 10 -3.00 -51.96 22.83
N ALA A 11 -4.24 -52.44 22.79
CA ALA A 11 -5.12 -52.27 21.64
C ALA A 11 -5.65 -50.83 21.64
N MET A 12 -5.39 -50.09 20.55
CA MET A 12 -5.83 -48.71 20.35
C MET A 12 -7.31 -48.69 19.93
N PRO A 13 -8.18 -47.87 20.53
CA PRO A 13 -9.60 -47.82 20.16
C PRO A 13 -9.80 -47.06 18.83
N GLN A 14 -10.21 -47.77 17.77
CA GLN A 14 -10.46 -47.22 16.43
C GLN A 14 -11.84 -46.55 16.24
N ARG A 15 -12.52 -46.14 17.31
CA ARG A 15 -13.93 -45.70 17.24
C ARG A 15 -14.12 -44.19 17.03
N ALA A 16 -13.06 -43.39 17.17
CA ALA A 16 -13.15 -41.92 17.17
C ALA A 16 -12.91 -41.26 15.80
N GLU A 17 -12.30 -41.97 14.85
CA GLU A 17 -11.88 -41.40 13.55
C GLU A 17 -13.00 -41.39 12.50
N ASP A 18 -14.03 -42.24 12.67
CA ASP A 18 -15.14 -42.35 11.71
C ASP A 18 -16.22 -41.27 11.93
N GLU A 19 -16.34 -40.73 13.14
CA GLU A 19 -17.35 -39.74 13.50
C GLU A 19 -16.98 -38.33 12.98
N VAL A 20 -15.68 -38.00 13.02
CA VAL A 20 -15.15 -36.72 12.53
C VAL A 20 -15.17 -36.64 10.99
N ARG A 21 -14.93 -37.78 10.31
CA ARG A 21 -14.99 -37.86 8.83
C ARG A 21 -16.42 -37.74 8.30
N SER A 22 -17.41 -38.21 9.05
CA SER A 22 -18.84 -38.07 8.71
C SER A 22 -19.32 -36.62 8.85
N SER A 23 -18.77 -35.88 9.81
CA SER A 23 -19.15 -34.48 10.09
C SER A 23 -18.48 -33.44 9.16
N LEU A 24 -17.36 -33.79 8.52
CA LEU A 24 -16.65 -32.91 7.56
C LEU A 24 -17.22 -32.99 6.13
N ILE A 25 -17.83 -34.12 5.75
CA ILE A 25 -18.48 -34.28 4.44
C ILE A 25 -19.87 -33.62 4.43
N LEU A 26 -20.55 -33.58 5.59
CA LEU A 26 -21.87 -32.97 5.73
C LEU A 26 -21.84 -31.42 5.81
N SER A 27 -20.74 -30.81 6.23
CA SER A 27 -20.56 -29.34 6.27
C SER A 27 -20.05 -28.74 4.94
N LEU A 28 -19.43 -29.55 4.08
CA LEU A 28 -18.95 -29.12 2.76
C LEU A 28 -20.06 -29.11 1.68
N VAL A 29 -21.14 -29.89 1.86
CA VAL A 29 -22.25 -30.00 0.90
C VAL A 29 -23.35 -28.93 1.12
N LEU A 30 -23.34 -28.22 2.26
CA LEU A 30 -24.34 -27.20 2.59
C LEU A 30 -23.85 -25.74 2.42
N LEU A 31 -22.56 -25.53 2.10
CA LEU A 31 -21.96 -24.19 1.90
C LEU A 31 -21.80 -23.79 0.42
N ILE A 32 -22.07 -24.70 -0.52
CA ILE A 32 -21.87 -24.48 -1.96
C ILE A 32 -23.08 -23.83 -2.70
N PRO A 33 -24.35 -23.86 -2.24
CA PRO A 33 -25.41 -23.12 -2.93
C PRO A 33 -25.59 -21.66 -2.43
N ALA A 34 -24.76 -21.17 -1.50
CA ALA A 34 -24.72 -19.74 -1.15
C ALA A 34 -23.85 -18.89 -2.12
N LEU A 35 -23.25 -19.53 -3.13
CA LEU A 35 -22.43 -18.89 -4.16
C LEU A 35 -23.23 -18.44 -5.40
N LEU A 36 -24.56 -18.56 -5.42
CA LEU A 36 -25.38 -18.10 -6.54
C LEU A 36 -26.48 -17.13 -6.09
N VAL A 37 -26.30 -15.87 -6.51
CA VAL A 37 -27.28 -14.76 -6.55
C VAL A 37 -27.49 -13.95 -5.27
N MET A 38 -26.68 -12.89 -5.08
CA MET A 38 -27.13 -11.53 -4.75
C MET A 38 -26.05 -10.49 -5.12
N LEU A 39 -26.02 -10.09 -6.39
CA LEU A 39 -25.49 -8.79 -6.80
C LEU A 39 -26.63 -8.02 -7.48
N PRO A 40 -27.15 -6.98 -6.81
CA PRO A 40 -27.31 -5.68 -7.47
C PRO A 40 -26.73 -4.60 -6.55
N GLY A 41 -26.00 -3.60 -7.02
CA GLY A 41 -25.74 -3.19 -8.36
C GLY A 41 -24.73 -2.04 -8.32
N CYS A 42 -24.40 -1.57 -9.50
CA CYS A 42 -23.46 -0.48 -9.74
C CYS A 42 -23.60 0.66 -8.72
N GLY A 43 -22.57 0.84 -7.90
CA GLY A 43 -22.18 2.17 -7.44
C GLY A 43 -21.84 2.98 -8.68
N ARG A 44 -22.87 3.62 -9.23
CA ARG A 44 -22.85 4.44 -10.42
C ARG A 44 -21.83 5.54 -10.18
N GLY A 45 -20.63 5.38 -10.71
CA GLY A 45 -19.72 6.51 -10.90
C GLY A 45 -20.52 7.55 -11.63
N SER A 46 -20.77 8.70 -11.01
CA SER A 46 -21.27 9.88 -11.70
C SER A 46 -20.21 10.27 -12.72
N SER A 47 -20.25 9.63 -13.89
CA SER A 47 -19.81 10.24 -15.12
C SER A 47 -20.67 11.48 -15.26
N ARG A 48 -20.13 12.61 -14.75
CA ARG A 48 -20.62 13.92 -15.15
C ARG A 48 -20.50 13.90 -16.66
N THR A 49 -21.62 13.75 -17.33
CA THR A 49 -21.72 13.99 -18.75
C THR A 49 -21.26 15.43 -18.89
N ALA A 50 -20.01 15.62 -19.31
CA ALA A 50 -19.55 16.90 -19.78
C ALA A 50 -20.49 17.19 -20.94
N GLY A 51 -21.46 18.09 -20.72
CA GLY A 51 -22.32 18.58 -21.80
C GLY A 51 -21.41 18.98 -22.94
N ASN A 52 -21.79 18.59 -24.16
CA ASN A 52 -20.99 18.85 -25.35
C ASN A 52 -20.55 20.33 -25.33
N PRO A 53 -19.24 20.65 -25.31
CA PRO A 53 -18.80 22.02 -25.14
C PRO A 53 -19.37 22.86 -26.28
N LEU A 54 -19.89 24.04 -25.94
CA LEU A 54 -20.33 25.02 -26.92
C LEU A 54 -19.17 25.29 -27.90
N PRO A 55 -19.42 25.39 -29.22
CA PRO A 55 -18.39 25.79 -30.16
C PRO A 55 -17.76 27.12 -29.72
N GLY A 56 -16.46 27.12 -29.45
CA GLY A 56 -15.72 28.31 -28.99
C GLY A 56 -15.60 28.49 -27.47
N GLY A 57 -16.11 27.57 -26.65
CA GLY A 57 -15.87 27.56 -25.21
C GLY A 57 -14.43 27.15 -24.82
N PRO A 58 -13.96 27.44 -23.60
CA PRO A 58 -12.68 26.93 -23.12
C PRO A 58 -12.66 25.39 -23.16
N PRO A 59 -11.47 24.77 -23.35
CA PRO A 59 -11.36 23.32 -23.43
C PRO A 59 -11.89 22.67 -22.15
N ALA A 60 -12.66 21.59 -22.32
CA ALA A 60 -13.15 20.82 -21.19
C ALA A 60 -11.99 20.08 -20.52
N LEU A 61 -11.75 20.37 -19.24
CA LEU A 61 -10.74 19.69 -18.44
C LEU A 61 -11.36 18.49 -17.72
N VAL A 62 -10.68 17.35 -17.79
CA VAL A 62 -11.05 16.13 -17.07
C VAL A 62 -9.91 15.75 -16.13
N LEU A 63 -10.27 15.38 -14.90
CA LEU A 63 -9.34 14.85 -13.92
C LEU A 63 -9.36 13.33 -14.00
N SER A 64 -8.17 12.73 -14.12
CA SER A 64 -7.97 11.30 -14.02
C SER A 64 -7.07 11.00 -12.83
N ALA A 65 -7.42 9.98 -12.05
CA ALA A 65 -6.56 9.51 -10.97
C ALA A 65 -5.26 8.95 -11.58
N PHE A 66 -4.13 9.50 -11.17
CA PHE A 66 -2.82 9.09 -11.70
C PHE A 66 -2.23 7.91 -10.92
N VAL A 67 -2.15 8.02 -9.60
CA VAL A 67 -1.70 6.95 -8.68
C VAL A 67 -2.49 7.01 -7.37
N GLN A 68 -2.45 5.93 -6.60
CA GLN A 68 -3.01 5.84 -5.25
C GLN A 68 -1.94 5.39 -4.25
N GLY A 69 -2.26 5.38 -2.95
CA GLY A 69 -1.38 4.88 -1.90
C GLY A 69 -0.35 5.88 -1.36
N LEU A 70 -0.49 7.16 -1.71
CA LEU A 70 0.30 8.25 -1.12
C LEU A 70 -0.31 8.69 0.22
N THR A 71 0.54 9.07 1.16
CA THR A 71 0.14 9.55 2.51
C THR A 71 0.51 11.02 2.67
N ALA A 72 -0.50 11.89 2.77
CA ALA A 72 -0.32 13.35 2.93
C ALA A 72 0.73 13.96 1.97
N PRO A 73 0.53 13.86 0.64
CA PRO A 73 1.45 14.43 -0.34
C PRO A 73 1.43 15.97 -0.28
N VAL A 74 2.60 16.60 -0.27
CA VAL A 74 2.74 18.07 -0.16
C VAL A 74 3.52 18.70 -1.30
N GLY A 75 4.11 17.90 -2.17
CA GLY A 75 4.85 18.39 -3.33
C GLY A 75 5.31 17.26 -4.25
N MET A 76 5.75 17.62 -5.45
CA MET A 76 6.30 16.67 -6.41
C MET A 76 7.39 17.32 -7.25
N GLU A 77 8.39 16.54 -7.67
CA GLU A 77 9.51 17.00 -8.47
C GLU A 77 10.00 15.94 -9.44
N VAL A 78 10.54 16.37 -10.58
CA VAL A 78 11.16 15.48 -11.58
C VAL A 78 12.68 15.66 -11.53
N PRO A 79 13.47 14.62 -11.21
CA PRO A 79 14.92 14.71 -11.24
C PRO A 79 15.42 14.92 -12.68
N ASN A 80 16.36 15.85 -12.84
CA ASN A 80 17.05 16.08 -14.11
C ASN A 80 18.15 15.02 -14.36
N ASP A 81 17.78 13.74 -14.34
CA ASP A 81 18.67 12.59 -14.60
C ASP A 81 18.20 11.69 -15.75
N GLY A 82 17.17 12.09 -16.49
CA GLY A 82 16.65 11.33 -17.64
C GLY A 82 15.89 10.06 -17.26
N SER A 83 15.70 9.76 -15.97
CA SER A 83 15.04 8.52 -15.53
C SER A 83 13.54 8.47 -15.77
N GLY A 84 12.91 9.61 -16.07
CA GLY A 84 11.45 9.73 -16.26
C GLY A 84 10.63 9.47 -14.98
N ARG A 85 11.27 9.46 -13.81
CA ARG A 85 10.61 9.26 -12.53
C ARG A 85 9.98 10.56 -12.04
N LEU A 86 8.81 10.48 -11.41
CA LEU A 86 8.22 11.58 -10.64
C LEU A 86 8.41 11.26 -9.16
N LEU A 87 9.01 12.19 -8.41
CA LEU A 87 9.16 12.05 -6.96
C LEU A 87 8.06 12.81 -6.26
N VAL A 88 7.45 12.21 -5.23
CA VAL A 88 6.38 12.84 -4.43
C VAL A 88 6.82 12.91 -2.97
N LEU A 89 6.68 14.09 -2.37
CA LEU A 89 7.00 14.33 -0.97
C LEU A 89 5.78 14.01 -0.12
N GLU A 90 5.92 13.06 0.80
CA GLU A 90 4.95 12.81 1.87
C GLU A 90 5.38 13.58 3.11
N GLN A 91 4.45 14.35 3.69
CA GLN A 91 4.70 15.25 4.82
C GLN A 91 5.43 14.58 6.00
N GLY A 92 5.17 13.28 6.21
CA GLY A 92 5.78 12.47 7.26
C GLY A 92 7.29 12.21 7.10
N GLY A 93 7.91 12.60 5.98
CA GLY A 93 9.35 12.48 5.78
C GLY A 93 9.78 11.40 4.79
N ARG A 94 8.90 11.00 3.87
CA ARG A 94 9.23 10.08 2.78
C ARG A 94 9.20 10.80 1.44
N ILE A 95 10.12 10.44 0.56
CA ILE A 95 10.05 10.78 -0.86
C ILE A 95 9.72 9.50 -1.61
N ARG A 96 8.54 9.44 -2.21
CA ARG A 96 8.04 8.30 -2.98
C ARG A 96 8.42 8.44 -4.44
N ILE A 97 8.54 7.32 -5.14
CA ILE A 97 8.86 7.27 -6.58
C ILE A 97 7.63 6.79 -7.32
N ILE A 98 7.23 7.53 -8.35
CA ILE A 98 6.33 7.07 -9.39
C ILE A 98 7.15 6.85 -10.66
N GLN A 99 7.01 5.67 -11.25
CA GLN A 99 7.68 5.34 -12.51
C GLN A 99 6.74 4.47 -13.34
N ASN A 100 6.65 4.76 -14.65
CA ASN A 100 5.75 4.05 -15.57
C ASN A 100 4.29 4.00 -15.08
N GLY A 101 3.80 5.09 -14.49
CA GLY A 101 2.42 5.19 -13.98
C GLY A 101 2.15 4.41 -12.69
N ALA A 102 3.16 3.84 -12.05
CA ALA A 102 3.02 3.05 -10.83
C ALA A 102 3.82 3.62 -9.66
N LEU A 103 3.25 3.53 -8.45
CA LEU A 103 3.95 3.85 -7.21
C LEU A 103 4.93 2.71 -6.89
N ILE A 104 6.21 3.03 -6.81
CA ILE A 104 7.26 2.07 -6.48
C ILE A 104 7.27 1.84 -4.96
N GLY A 105 7.42 0.58 -4.54
CA GLY A 105 7.38 0.19 -3.14
C GLY A 105 8.47 0.85 -2.29
N ALA A 106 9.73 0.78 -2.76
CA ALA A 106 10.86 1.41 -2.09
C ALA A 106 10.84 2.94 -2.26
N PRO A 107 10.94 3.73 -1.17
CA PRO A 107 11.06 5.18 -1.28
C PRO A 107 12.42 5.58 -1.86
N PHE A 108 12.48 6.77 -2.46
CA PHE A 108 13.75 7.43 -2.81
C PHE A 108 14.52 7.86 -1.56
N LEU A 109 13.80 8.36 -0.54
CA LEU A 109 14.35 8.79 0.73
C LEU A 109 13.34 8.49 1.84
N ASP A 110 13.81 7.99 2.98
CA ASP A 110 13.04 7.93 4.22
C ASP A 110 13.84 8.58 5.35
N ILE A 111 13.34 9.72 5.84
CA ILE A 111 13.87 10.47 6.98
C ILE A 111 12.81 10.66 8.06
N THR A 112 11.79 9.78 8.12
CA THR A 112 10.68 9.84 9.08
C THR A 112 11.14 9.92 10.55
N SER A 113 12.31 9.35 10.86
CA SER A 113 12.93 9.45 12.19
C SER A 113 13.38 10.87 12.56
N LYS A 114 13.73 11.69 11.57
CA LYS A 114 14.25 13.06 11.72
C LYS A 114 13.18 14.13 11.61
N VAL A 115 12.01 13.81 11.07
CA VAL A 115 10.95 14.77 10.75
C VAL A 115 9.92 14.84 11.87
N GLU A 116 9.60 16.05 12.31
CA GLU A 116 8.37 16.33 13.03
C GLU A 116 7.30 16.76 12.02
N SER A 117 6.11 16.15 12.06
CA SER A 117 5.04 16.38 11.08
C SER A 117 3.72 16.76 11.75
N GLY A 118 2.86 17.45 11.00
CA GLY A 118 1.53 17.92 11.42
C GLY A 118 1.39 19.44 11.29
N GLY A 119 0.19 19.91 10.93
CA GLY A 119 -0.02 21.30 10.53
C GLY A 119 0.86 21.64 9.33
N GLU A 120 1.67 22.69 9.42
CA GLU A 120 2.66 23.06 8.41
C GLU A 120 4.05 22.41 8.65
N LYS A 121 4.22 21.60 9.70
CA LYS A 121 5.47 20.88 9.94
C LYS A 121 5.55 19.62 9.07
N GLY A 122 6.74 19.28 8.63
CA GLY A 122 6.99 18.04 7.90
C GLY A 122 8.17 18.16 6.94
N LEU A 123 8.24 17.25 5.97
CA LEU A 123 9.04 17.41 4.76
C LEU A 123 8.27 18.29 3.78
N LEU A 124 8.80 19.47 3.44
CA LEU A 124 8.07 20.53 2.73
C LEU A 124 8.71 20.97 1.42
N GLY A 125 9.97 20.63 1.20
CA GLY A 125 10.68 21.01 -0.03
C GLY A 125 11.69 19.97 -0.47
N LEU A 126 11.84 19.87 -1.80
CA LEU A 126 12.84 19.08 -2.48
C LEU A 126 13.36 19.92 -3.65
N ALA A 127 14.67 19.99 -3.81
CA ALA A 127 15.30 20.60 -4.97
C ALA A 127 16.47 19.74 -5.44
N PHE A 128 16.50 19.44 -6.74
CA PHE A 128 17.64 18.81 -7.37
C PHE A 128 18.68 19.85 -7.75
N HIS A 129 19.96 19.51 -7.58
CA HIS A 129 21.02 20.32 -8.15
C HIS A 129 20.89 20.33 -9.69
N PRO A 130 21.17 21.44 -10.41
CA PRO A 130 21.04 21.48 -11.87
C PRO A 130 21.80 20.34 -12.59
N SER A 131 23.01 20.03 -12.11
CA SER A 131 23.83 18.88 -12.53
C SER A 131 23.55 17.57 -11.77
N PHE A 132 22.32 17.30 -11.33
CA PHE A 132 21.99 16.10 -10.54
C PHE A 132 22.35 14.79 -11.26
N SER A 133 22.25 14.75 -12.59
CA SER A 133 22.67 13.61 -13.42
C SER A 133 24.12 13.19 -13.17
N SER A 134 25.03 14.13 -12.88
CA SER A 134 26.45 13.86 -12.68
C SER A 134 26.87 13.83 -11.21
N ASN A 135 26.32 14.71 -10.37
CA ASN A 135 26.78 14.86 -8.98
C ASN A 135 25.85 14.24 -7.93
N ARG A 136 24.66 13.79 -8.33
CA ARG A 136 23.66 13.14 -7.46
C ARG A 136 23.28 13.97 -6.21
N ARG A 137 23.45 15.30 -6.24
CA ARG A 137 23.10 16.21 -5.13
C ARG A 137 21.65 16.68 -5.21
N PHE A 138 20.96 16.59 -4.09
CA PHE A 138 19.63 17.14 -3.88
C PHE A 138 19.53 17.68 -2.46
N PHE A 139 18.54 18.54 -2.24
CA PHE A 139 18.32 19.24 -0.98
C PHE A 139 16.89 19.04 -0.54
N VAL A 140 16.69 18.91 0.76
CA VAL A 140 15.36 18.79 1.36
C VAL A 140 15.19 19.85 2.44
N TYR A 141 13.98 20.40 2.53
CA TYR A 141 13.58 21.33 3.58
C TYR A 141 12.55 20.64 4.47
N TYR A 142 12.83 20.53 5.77
CA TYR A 142 11.94 19.86 6.71
C TYR A 142 12.01 20.43 8.12
N THR A 143 10.93 20.28 8.88
CA THR A 143 10.91 20.55 10.32
C THR A 143 11.58 19.40 11.07
N ARG A 144 12.71 19.69 11.71
CA ARG A 144 13.50 18.69 12.45
C ARG A 144 12.79 18.32 13.76
N ARG A 145 12.65 17.02 14.01
CA ARG A 145 12.32 16.48 15.34
C ARG A 145 13.48 16.79 16.29
N LEU A 146 13.21 17.57 17.32
CA LEU A 146 14.16 17.82 18.40
C LEU A 146 14.35 16.52 19.21
N GLY A 147 15.60 16.05 19.27
CA GLY A 147 16.04 15.12 20.30
C GLY A 147 16.62 15.91 21.47
N LEU A 148 16.55 15.38 22.69
CA LEU A 148 17.06 16.01 23.92
C LEU A 148 18.59 16.19 23.99
N GLN A 149 19.28 16.25 22.86
CA GLN A 149 20.72 16.41 22.81
C GLN A 149 21.03 17.85 22.39
N LEU A 150 21.30 18.70 23.39
CA LEU A 150 21.89 20.02 23.19
C LEU A 150 23.17 19.84 22.37
N GLN A 151 23.22 20.48 21.20
CA GLN A 151 24.40 20.51 20.33
C GLN A 151 25.34 21.64 20.73
#